data_AF-A0A6N2E9T1-F1
#
_entry.id   AF-A0A6N2E9T1-F1
#
_cell.length_a   1.000
_cell.length_b   1.000
_cell.length_c   1.000
_cell.angle_alpha   90.00
_cell.angle_beta   90.00
_cell.angle_gamma   90.00
#
_symmetry.space_group_name_H-M   'P 1'
#
loop_
_entity.id
_entity.type
_entity.pdbx_description
1 polymer ?
#
loop_
_entity_poly.entity_id
_entity_poly.type
_entity_poly.pdbx_seq_one_letter_code
_entity_poly.pdbx_strand_id
1 'polypeptide(L)'
;MNTVKTFPEYVREHIRTKNLEPLKTFLRAMSAAEIIDGLKDCENADKPVVFRLLQKDSGAEVFDLLDVGEQSRMVESLTNDEVVSLLGVLDPDDQLRLLDELPARVAKRLMDALPREQREQVSRLMGYEDDTVGRIMSPVQIDVKRGTTASEAINRIRAKKNGSRHVITMVYVTDETRRIVGAVPLSAVVTADAS
;
A
#
# COMPACT_ATOMS: atom_id res chain seq x y z
N MET A 1 40.69 7.16 9.64
CA MET A 1 39.87 7.29 8.43
C MET A 1 38.57 6.55 8.71
N ASN A 2 37.48 7.25 9.04
CA ASN A 2 36.19 6.59 9.27
C ASN A 2 35.63 6.20 7.91
N THR A 3 35.69 4.92 7.56
CA THR A 3 34.99 4.39 6.39
C THR A 3 33.50 4.57 6.65
N VAL A 4 32.84 5.43 5.86
CA VAL A 4 31.37 5.51 5.85
C VAL A 4 30.89 4.17 5.33
N LYS A 5 30.29 3.36 6.21
CA LYS A 5 29.71 2.07 5.83
C LYS A 5 28.50 2.35 4.95
N THR A 6 28.36 1.59 3.86
CA THR A 6 27.15 1.61 3.05
C THR A 6 25.98 1.00 3.83
N PHE A 7 24.74 1.28 3.42
CA PHE A 7 23.55 0.73 4.09
C PHE A 7 23.59 -0.80 4.22
N PRO A 8 23.91 -1.60 3.16
CA PRO A 8 23.95 -3.05 3.26
C PRO A 8 25.06 -3.55 4.20
N GLU A 9 26.22 -2.91 4.19
CA GLU A 9 27.33 -3.26 5.10
C GLU A 9 26.95 -3.00 6.56
N TYR A 10 26.29 -1.88 6.83
CA TYR A 10 25.82 -1.52 8.16
C TYR A 10 24.77 -2.51 8.67
N VAL A 11 23.79 -2.86 7.83
CA VAL A 11 22.77 -3.88 8.12
C VAL A 11 23.41 -5.23 8.44
N ARG A 12 24.24 -5.74 7.52
CA ARG A 12 24.85 -7.08 7.64
C ARG A 12 25.71 -7.20 8.89
N GLU A 13 26.47 -6.17 9.24
CA GLU A 13 27.28 -6.15 10.47
C GLU A 13 26.41 -6.25 11.74
N HIS A 14 25.34 -5.47 11.83
CA HIS A 14 24.48 -5.44 13.02
C HIS A 14 23.66 -6.74 13.16
N ILE A 15 23.23 -7.33 12.05
CA ILE A 15 22.59 -8.65 12.03
C ILE A 15 23.57 -9.73 12.50
N ARG A 16 24.78 -9.77 11.92
CA ARG A 16 25.80 -10.78 12.27
C ARG A 16 26.24 -10.69 13.72
N THR A 17 26.39 -9.48 14.25
CA THR A 17 26.79 -9.24 15.65
C THR A 17 25.62 -9.34 16.63
N LYS A 18 24.39 -9.53 16.14
CA LYS A 18 23.13 -9.54 16.92
C LYS A 18 22.90 -8.26 17.74
N ASN A 19 23.58 -7.17 17.38
CA ASN A 19 23.42 -5.88 18.03
C ASN A 19 22.41 -5.04 17.21
N LEU A 20 21.12 -5.24 17.44
CA LEU A 20 20.07 -4.68 16.58
C LEU A 20 19.59 -3.28 17.02
N GLU A 21 19.86 -2.84 18.24
CA GLU A 21 19.40 -1.54 18.74
C GLU A 21 19.96 -0.33 17.97
N PRO A 22 21.26 -0.29 17.58
CA PRO A 22 21.77 0.77 16.72
C PRO A 22 21.11 0.76 15.34
N LEU A 23 20.92 -0.42 14.75
CA LEU A 23 20.25 -0.56 13.47
C LEU A 23 18.79 -0.07 13.52
N LYS A 24 18.06 -0.41 14.58
CA LYS A 24 16.70 0.08 14.81
C LYS A 24 16.65 1.60 14.94
N THR A 25 17.61 2.19 15.65
CA THR A 25 17.71 3.65 15.80
C THR A 25 18.03 4.33 14.46
N PHE A 26 18.93 3.73 13.68
CA PHE A 26 19.29 4.19 12.34
C PHE A 26 18.08 4.18 11.40
N LEU A 27 17.33 3.06 11.34
CA LEU A 27 16.14 2.94 10.49
C LEU A 27 15.03 3.94 10.85
N ARG A 28 14.87 4.28 12.14
CA ARG A 28 13.89 5.29 12.59
C ARG A 28 14.16 6.71 12.09
N ALA A 29 15.41 7.01 11.76
CA ALA A 29 15.79 8.32 11.24
C ALA A 29 15.63 8.42 9.71
N MET A 30 15.27 7.32 9.04
CA MET A 30 15.16 7.24 7.59
C MET A 30 13.70 7.25 7.14
N SER A 31 13.47 7.80 5.95
CA SER A 31 12.21 7.67 5.23
C SER A 31 12.04 6.27 4.63
N ALA A 32 10.79 5.89 4.34
CA ALA A 32 10.50 4.62 3.68
C ALA A 32 11.22 4.48 2.33
N ALA A 33 11.32 5.57 1.56
CA ALA A 33 12.02 5.60 0.28
C ALA A 33 13.53 5.31 0.42
N GLU A 34 14.19 5.89 1.43
CA GLU A 34 15.62 5.62 1.69
C GLU A 34 15.84 4.18 2.16
N ILE A 35 14.92 3.63 2.96
CA ILE A 35 14.98 2.23 3.39
C ILE A 35 14.82 1.29 2.19
N ILE A 36 13.84 1.55 1.32
CA ILE A 36 13.63 0.77 0.09
C ILE A 36 14.87 0.79 -0.79
N ASP A 37 15.45 1.98 -1.01
CA ASP A 37 16.65 2.10 -1.83
C ASP A 37 17.82 1.31 -1.23
N GLY A 38 18.03 1.40 0.09
CA GLY A 38 19.04 0.61 0.79
C GLY A 38 18.79 -0.90 0.76
N LEU A 39 17.52 -1.34 0.78
CA LEU A 39 17.16 -2.75 0.72
C LEU A 39 17.51 -3.39 -0.63
N LYS A 40 17.56 -2.64 -1.74
CA LYS A 40 17.87 -3.20 -3.07
C LYS A 40 19.20 -3.95 -3.11
N ASP A 41 20.19 -3.44 -2.38
CA ASP A 41 21.55 -3.97 -2.33
C ASP A 41 21.78 -4.94 -1.15
N CYS A 42 20.76 -5.15 -0.31
CA CYS A 42 20.82 -6.10 0.80
C CYS A 42 20.61 -7.55 0.32
N GLU A 43 21.21 -8.50 1.04
CA GLU A 43 20.91 -9.92 0.83
C GLU A 43 19.45 -10.22 1.17
N ASN A 44 18.84 -11.13 0.41
CA ASN A 44 17.43 -11.54 0.64
C ASN A 44 17.19 -12.09 2.06
N ALA A 45 18.22 -12.66 2.71
CA ALA A 45 18.13 -13.14 4.09
C ALA A 45 18.08 -12.00 5.13
N ASP A 46 18.63 -10.82 4.80
CA ASP A 46 18.70 -9.68 5.71
C ASP A 46 17.44 -8.81 5.65
N LYS A 47 16.77 -8.73 4.48
CA LYS A 47 15.57 -7.90 4.28
C LYS A 47 14.46 -8.17 5.32
N PRO A 48 14.09 -9.42 5.64
CA PRO A 48 13.08 -9.70 6.65
C PRO A 48 13.48 -9.28 8.07
N VAL A 49 14.78 -9.24 8.37
CA VAL A 49 15.28 -8.78 9.68
C VAL A 49 15.15 -7.27 9.76
N VAL A 50 15.59 -6.55 8.72
CA VAL A 50 15.42 -5.08 8.62
C VAL A 50 13.94 -4.71 8.77
N PHE A 51 13.06 -5.41 8.05
CA PHE A 51 11.63 -5.14 8.07
C PHE A 51 11.02 -5.25 9.47
N ARG A 52 11.39 -6.28 10.24
CA ARG A 52 10.91 -6.48 11.63
C ARG A 52 11.39 -5.41 12.61
N LEU A 53 12.47 -4.69 12.27
CA LEU A 53 12.98 -3.60 13.10
C LEU A 53 12.26 -2.28 12.84
N LEU A 54 11.50 -2.18 11.73
CA LEU A 54 10.74 -0.99 11.39
C LEU A 54 9.59 -0.75 12.38
N GLN A 55 9.28 0.52 12.60
CA GLN A 55 8.04 0.88 13.30
C GLN A 55 6.84 0.54 12.42
N LYS A 56 5.69 0.25 13.04
CA LYS A 56 4.48 -0.22 12.34
C LYS A 56 4.13 0.62 11.09
N ASP A 57 4.09 1.95 11.25
CA ASP A 57 3.70 2.86 10.15
C ASP A 57 4.75 2.90 9.04
N SER A 58 6.04 2.92 9.39
CA SER A 58 7.14 2.88 8.42
C SER A 58 7.24 1.53 7.72
N GLY A 59 7.03 0.42 8.42
CA GLY A 59 7.00 -0.93 7.85
C GLY A 59 5.82 -1.10 6.87
N ALA A 60 4.66 -0.53 7.20
CA ALA A 60 3.52 -0.45 6.30
C ALA A 60 3.86 0.30 5.00
N GLU A 61 4.46 1.48 5.09
CA GLU A 61 4.84 2.29 3.93
C GLU A 61 5.94 1.63 3.10
N VAL A 62 6.96 1.05 3.74
CA VAL A 62 7.99 0.26 3.06
C VAL A 62 7.35 -0.92 2.33
N PHE A 63 6.48 -1.70 2.98
CA PHE A 63 5.84 -2.85 2.35
C PHE A 63 5.04 -2.47 1.10
N ASP A 64 4.30 -1.36 1.17
CA ASP A 64 3.50 -0.82 0.06
C ASP A 64 4.37 -0.43 -1.15
N LEU A 65 5.59 0.07 -0.91
CA LEU A 65 6.53 0.50 -1.93
C LEU A 65 7.37 -0.64 -2.55
N LEU A 66 7.38 -1.84 -1.94
CA LEU A 66 8.06 -3.01 -2.49
C LEU A 66 7.34 -3.50 -3.75
N ASP A 67 8.08 -4.11 -4.67
CA ASP A 67 7.45 -4.85 -5.76
C ASP A 67 6.70 -6.08 -5.24
N VAL A 68 5.73 -6.58 -6.01
CA VAL A 68 4.88 -7.70 -5.57
C VAL A 68 5.69 -8.97 -5.28
N GLY A 69 6.81 -9.19 -5.98
CA GLY A 69 7.69 -10.32 -5.73
C GLY A 69 8.45 -10.21 -4.40
N GLU A 70 8.88 -9.01 -4.03
CA GLU A 70 9.48 -8.69 -2.73
C GLU A 70 8.45 -8.79 -1.60
N GLN A 71 7.23 -8.28 -1.81
CA GLN A 71 6.11 -8.45 -0.88
C GLN A 71 5.83 -9.93 -0.63
N SER A 72 5.75 -10.75 -1.69
CA SER A 72 5.52 -12.20 -1.59
C SER A 72 6.61 -12.89 -0.76
N ARG A 73 7.90 -12.63 -1.06
CA ARG A 73 9.03 -13.15 -0.27
C ARG A 73 8.97 -12.71 1.19
N MET A 74 8.59 -11.46 1.45
CA MET A 74 8.44 -10.95 2.81
C MET A 74 7.32 -11.71 3.54
N VAL A 75 6.16 -11.88 2.91
CA VAL A 75 5.00 -12.60 3.46
C VAL A 75 5.34 -14.04 3.84
N GLU A 76 6.12 -14.75 3.01
CA GLU A 76 6.56 -16.12 3.32
C GLU A 76 7.49 -16.20 4.54
N SER A 77 8.22 -15.11 4.80
CA SER A 77 9.20 -15.04 5.88
C SER A 77 8.61 -14.56 7.21
N LEU A 78 7.44 -13.92 7.21
CA LEU A 78 6.80 -13.28 8.37
C LEU A 78 5.77 -14.18 9.07
N THR A 79 5.41 -13.82 10.30
CA THR A 79 4.31 -14.47 11.03
C THR A 79 2.95 -14.05 10.48
N ASN A 80 1.91 -14.85 10.72
CA ASN A 80 0.57 -14.54 10.22
C ASN A 80 0.06 -13.16 10.65
N ASP A 81 0.26 -12.79 11.92
CA ASP A 81 -0.25 -11.52 12.47
C ASP A 81 0.44 -10.32 11.83
N GLU A 82 1.75 -10.44 11.57
CA GLU A 82 2.52 -9.43 10.83
C GLU A 82 1.96 -9.28 9.41
N VAL A 83 1.78 -10.40 8.69
CA VAL A 83 1.29 -10.36 7.30
C VAL A 83 -0.12 -9.78 7.20
N VAL A 84 -1.03 -10.14 8.11
CA VAL A 84 -2.41 -9.61 8.09
C VAL A 84 -2.40 -8.11 8.31
N SER A 85 -1.54 -7.61 9.21
CA SER A 85 -1.38 -6.17 9.42
C SER A 85 -0.82 -5.45 8.19
N LEU A 86 0.02 -6.09 7.38
CA LEU A 86 0.58 -5.50 6.16
C LEU A 86 -0.41 -5.57 5.00
N LEU A 87 -1.09 -6.69 4.84
CA LEU A 87 -2.08 -6.86 3.78
C LEU A 87 -3.23 -5.88 3.96
N GLY A 88 -3.71 -5.68 5.19
CA GLY A 88 -4.79 -4.74 5.48
C GLY A 88 -4.45 -3.26 5.25
N VAL A 89 -3.19 -2.97 4.94
CA VAL A 89 -2.68 -1.64 4.62
C VAL A 89 -2.65 -1.36 3.11
N LEU A 90 -2.69 -2.41 2.29
CA LEU A 90 -2.77 -2.29 0.83
C LEU A 90 -4.21 -1.96 0.39
N ASP A 91 -4.34 -1.24 -0.73
CA ASP A 91 -5.63 -1.05 -1.39
C ASP A 91 -6.12 -2.40 -1.99
N PRO A 92 -7.43 -2.61 -2.20
CA PRO A 92 -7.97 -3.93 -2.55
C PRO A 92 -7.42 -4.53 -3.85
N ASP A 93 -7.09 -3.70 -4.83
CA ASP A 93 -6.44 -4.11 -6.07
C ASP A 93 -5.01 -4.61 -5.83
N ASP A 94 -4.26 -3.97 -4.94
CA ASP A 94 -2.92 -4.40 -4.55
C ASP A 94 -2.94 -5.68 -3.74
N GLN A 95 -3.91 -5.80 -2.82
CA GLN A 95 -4.17 -7.05 -2.09
C GLN A 95 -4.42 -8.21 -3.05
N LEU A 96 -5.25 -8.02 -4.07
CA LEU A 96 -5.52 -9.04 -5.07
C LEU A 96 -4.25 -9.45 -5.82
N ARG A 97 -3.48 -8.48 -6.34
CA ARG A 97 -2.23 -8.76 -7.06
C ARG A 97 -1.24 -9.56 -6.22
N LEU A 98 -1.09 -9.21 -4.95
CA LEU A 98 -0.24 -9.96 -4.02
C LEU A 98 -0.79 -11.37 -3.75
N LEU A 99 -2.10 -11.52 -3.57
CA LEU A 99 -2.71 -12.84 -3.35
C LEU A 99 -2.55 -13.76 -4.55
N ASP A 100 -2.57 -13.23 -5.77
CA ASP A 100 -2.37 -13.98 -7.03
C ASP A 100 -0.92 -14.51 -7.17
N GLU A 101 0.07 -13.79 -6.62
CA GLU A 101 1.49 -14.20 -6.61
C GLU A 101 1.85 -15.19 -5.48
N LEU A 102 0.97 -15.37 -4.51
CA LEU A 102 1.22 -16.23 -3.35
C LEU A 102 0.80 -17.68 -3.60
N PRO A 103 1.48 -18.67 -2.99
CA PRO A 103 1.01 -20.05 -3.03
C PRO A 103 -0.43 -20.15 -2.51
N ALA A 104 -1.30 -20.92 -3.19
CA ALA A 104 -2.74 -20.99 -2.91
C ALA A 104 -3.09 -21.21 -1.42
N ARG A 105 -2.27 -21.99 -0.70
CA ARG A 105 -2.45 -22.23 0.74
C ARG A 105 -2.23 -20.96 1.57
N VAL A 106 -1.24 -20.16 1.21
CA VAL A 106 -0.93 -18.88 1.87
C VAL A 106 -2.00 -17.85 1.51
N ALA A 107 -2.31 -17.69 0.22
CA ALA A 107 -3.34 -16.76 -0.25
C ALA A 107 -4.69 -17.01 0.45
N LYS A 108 -5.16 -18.27 0.48
CA LYS A 108 -6.40 -18.64 1.18
C LYS A 108 -6.37 -18.26 2.65
N ARG A 109 -5.29 -18.59 3.36
CA ARG A 109 -5.14 -18.28 4.79
C ARG A 109 -5.19 -16.78 5.05
N LEU A 110 -4.57 -15.97 4.20
CA LEU A 110 -4.59 -14.51 4.34
C LEU A 110 -5.97 -13.93 4.02
N MET A 111 -6.63 -14.43 2.98
CA MET A 111 -8.01 -14.06 2.64
C MET A 111 -8.96 -14.29 3.82
N ASP A 112 -8.81 -15.42 4.52
CA ASP A 112 -9.60 -15.79 5.70
C ASP A 112 -9.31 -14.92 6.93
N ALA A 113 -8.13 -14.30 6.99
CA ALA A 113 -7.71 -13.44 8.09
C ALA A 113 -8.03 -11.94 7.85
N LEU A 114 -8.29 -11.54 6.60
CA LEU A 114 -8.70 -10.18 6.28
C LEU A 114 -10.03 -9.81 6.96
N PRO A 115 -10.20 -8.54 7.39
CA PRO A 115 -11.49 -8.02 7.82
C PRO A 115 -12.56 -8.25 6.75
N ARG A 116 -13.81 -8.50 7.19
CA ARG A 116 -14.92 -8.82 6.28
C ARG A 116 -15.09 -7.81 5.14
N GLU A 117 -15.01 -6.52 5.42
CA GLU A 117 -15.19 -5.47 4.42
C GLU A 117 -14.11 -5.51 3.33
N GLN A 118 -12.84 -5.65 3.73
CA GLN A 118 -11.72 -5.78 2.80
C GLN A 118 -11.84 -7.07 1.99
N ARG A 119 -12.20 -8.19 2.65
CA ARG A 119 -12.43 -9.47 1.98
C ARG A 119 -13.51 -9.35 0.89
N GLU A 120 -14.64 -8.71 1.19
CA GLU A 120 -15.71 -8.49 0.21
C GLU A 120 -15.29 -7.58 -0.95
N GLN A 121 -14.34 -6.66 -0.76
CA GLN A 121 -13.78 -5.84 -1.84
C GLN A 121 -12.87 -6.66 -2.75
N VAL A 122 -11.89 -7.38 -2.18
CA VAL A 122 -10.98 -8.24 -2.94
C VAL A 122 -11.74 -9.36 -3.65
N SER A 123 -12.69 -10.04 -3.00
CA SER A 123 -13.47 -11.11 -3.62
C SER A 123 -14.32 -10.61 -4.79
N ARG A 124 -14.75 -9.35 -4.78
CA ARG A 124 -15.42 -8.75 -5.96
C ARG A 124 -14.46 -8.61 -7.13
N LEU A 125 -13.22 -8.20 -6.89
CA LEU A 125 -12.20 -8.08 -7.93
C LEU A 125 -11.80 -9.47 -8.48
N MET A 126 -11.67 -10.48 -7.61
CA MET A 126 -11.44 -11.89 -8.00
C MET A 126 -12.55 -12.48 -8.87
N GLY A 127 -13.77 -11.94 -8.79
CA GLY A 127 -14.91 -12.38 -9.60
C GLY A 127 -14.82 -11.97 -11.07
N TYR A 128 -13.93 -11.04 -11.41
CA TYR A 128 -13.63 -10.71 -12.80
C TYR A 128 -12.60 -11.70 -13.37
N GLU A 129 -12.75 -12.02 -14.66
CA GLU A 129 -11.77 -12.82 -15.39
C GLU A 129 -10.41 -12.12 -15.41
N ASP A 130 -9.35 -12.92 -15.46
CA ASP A 130 -7.98 -12.42 -15.54
C ASP A 130 -7.80 -11.53 -16.78
N ASP A 131 -6.87 -10.58 -16.71
CA ASP A 131 -6.57 -9.59 -17.75
C ASP A 131 -7.74 -8.66 -18.17
N THR A 132 -8.85 -8.66 -17.43
CA THR A 132 -9.94 -7.70 -17.64
C THR A 132 -9.72 -6.39 -16.89
N VAL A 133 -10.33 -5.31 -17.38
CA VAL A 133 -10.33 -4.01 -16.69
C VAL A 133 -10.85 -4.14 -15.26
N GLY A 134 -11.88 -4.96 -15.05
CA GLY A 134 -12.47 -5.18 -13.73
C GLY A 134 -11.54 -5.86 -12.73
N ARG A 135 -10.60 -6.69 -13.21
CA ARG A 135 -9.59 -7.37 -12.39
C ARG A 135 -8.48 -6.44 -11.93
N ILE A 136 -8.10 -5.48 -12.77
CA ILE A 136 -6.93 -4.62 -12.59
C ILE A 136 -7.31 -3.26 -11.98
N MET A 137 -8.59 -2.86 -12.07
CA MET A 137 -9.03 -1.55 -11.56
C MET A 137 -8.97 -1.47 -10.04
N SER A 138 -8.61 -0.29 -9.53
CA SER A 138 -8.88 0.03 -8.13
C SER A 138 -10.37 0.35 -7.94
N PRO A 139 -11.07 -0.29 -6.99
CA PRO A 139 -12.46 0.03 -6.68
C PRO A 139 -12.59 1.35 -5.91
N VAL A 140 -11.47 1.96 -5.50
CA VAL A 140 -11.46 3.16 -4.67
C VAL A 140 -11.46 4.41 -5.54
N GLN A 141 -12.65 4.92 -5.84
CA GLN A 141 -12.84 6.12 -6.67
C GLN A 141 -13.46 7.25 -5.86
N ILE A 142 -13.15 8.50 -6.21
CA ILE A 142 -13.89 9.66 -5.71
C ILE A 142 -15.01 10.02 -6.67
N ASP A 143 -16.23 9.88 -6.18
CA ASP A 143 -17.47 10.25 -6.84
C ASP A 143 -18.21 11.35 -6.07
N VAL A 144 -18.80 12.28 -6.81
CA VAL A 144 -19.73 13.31 -6.33
C VAL A 144 -21.04 13.21 -7.10
N LYS A 145 -22.13 13.73 -6.54
CA LYS A 145 -23.43 13.75 -7.23
C LYS A 145 -23.48 14.94 -8.20
N ARG A 146 -24.29 14.81 -9.25
CA ARG A 146 -24.63 15.95 -10.11
C ARG A 146 -25.24 17.08 -9.25
N GLY A 147 -24.74 18.30 -9.45
CA GLY A 147 -25.19 19.48 -8.69
C GLY A 147 -24.43 19.73 -7.38
N THR A 148 -23.48 18.88 -7.00
CA THR A 148 -22.55 19.15 -5.89
C THR A 148 -21.65 20.34 -6.23
N THR A 149 -21.52 21.28 -5.28
CA THR A 149 -20.66 22.48 -5.45
C THR A 149 -19.18 22.13 -5.36
N ALA A 150 -18.31 23.01 -5.83
CA ALA A 150 -16.86 22.80 -5.72
C ALA A 150 -16.41 22.63 -4.26
N SER A 151 -16.98 23.44 -3.36
CA SER A 151 -16.72 23.39 -1.91
C SER A 151 -17.10 22.04 -1.29
N GLU A 152 -18.28 21.51 -1.64
CA GLU A 152 -18.75 20.21 -1.17
C GLU A 152 -17.89 19.06 -1.71
N ALA A 153 -17.50 19.14 -2.99
CA ALA A 153 -16.61 18.16 -3.61
C ALA A 153 -15.25 18.11 -2.90
N ILE A 154 -14.64 19.28 -2.62
CA ILE A 154 -13.37 19.38 -1.87
C ILE A 154 -13.50 18.78 -0.47
N ASN A 155 -14.59 19.05 0.24
CA ASN A 155 -14.82 18.47 1.57
C ASN A 155 -14.95 16.94 1.52
N ARG A 156 -15.63 16.41 0.50
CA ARG A 156 -15.75 14.96 0.28
C ARG A 156 -14.42 14.32 -0.05
N ILE A 157 -13.59 14.97 -0.86
CA ILE A 157 -12.21 14.55 -1.16
C ILE A 157 -11.38 14.49 0.12
N ARG A 158 -11.42 15.54 0.94
CA ARG A 158 -10.70 15.61 2.22
C ARG A 158 -11.13 14.49 3.17
N ALA A 159 -12.43 14.16 3.23
CA ALA A 159 -12.94 13.07 4.06
C ALA A 159 -12.46 11.68 3.59
N LYS A 160 -12.27 11.48 2.28
CA LYS A 160 -11.78 10.22 1.71
C LYS A 160 -10.27 10.01 1.84
N LYS A 161 -9.48 11.06 2.14
CA LYS A 161 -8.01 10.98 2.33
C LYS A 161 -7.59 9.95 3.38
N ASN A 162 -8.47 9.60 4.31
CA ASN A 162 -8.15 8.70 5.42
C ASN A 162 -8.12 7.21 5.06
N GLY A 163 -8.34 6.81 3.80
CA GLY A 163 -8.47 5.38 3.47
C GLY A 163 -8.01 4.92 2.09
N SER A 164 -7.47 5.78 1.24
CA SER A 164 -6.91 5.37 -0.06
C SER A 164 -5.62 6.11 -0.33
N ARG A 165 -4.63 5.39 -0.88
CA ARG A 165 -3.33 5.97 -1.23
C ARG A 165 -3.21 6.33 -2.70
N HIS A 166 -4.19 5.93 -3.51
CA HIS A 166 -4.27 6.31 -4.92
C HIS A 166 -4.27 7.83 -5.12
N VAL A 167 -3.47 8.30 -6.08
CA VAL A 167 -3.40 9.72 -6.43
C VAL A 167 -4.72 10.16 -7.06
N ILE A 168 -5.39 11.11 -6.42
CA ILE A 168 -6.65 11.66 -6.90
C ILE A 168 -6.34 12.71 -7.98
N THR A 169 -6.57 12.36 -9.24
CA THR A 169 -6.40 13.28 -10.39
C THR A 169 -7.74 13.70 -11.00
N MET A 170 -8.75 12.83 -10.88
CA MET A 170 -10.07 13.01 -11.46
C MET A 170 -11.15 12.81 -10.40
N VAL A 171 -12.21 13.62 -10.49
CA VAL A 171 -13.43 13.52 -9.70
C VAL A 171 -14.56 13.15 -10.65
N TYR A 172 -15.22 12.03 -10.38
CA TYR A 172 -16.29 11.55 -11.26
C TYR A 172 -17.65 12.03 -10.75
N VAL A 173 -18.50 12.44 -11.68
CA VAL A 173 -19.85 12.92 -11.38
C VAL A 173 -20.83 11.79 -11.68
N THR A 174 -21.66 11.46 -10.70
CA THR A 174 -22.68 10.41 -10.82
C THR A 174 -24.10 10.98 -10.71
N ASP A 175 -25.05 10.31 -11.33
CA ASP A 175 -26.47 10.55 -11.12
C ASP A 175 -27.03 9.76 -9.90
N GLU A 176 -28.33 9.86 -9.66
CA GLU A 176 -29.00 9.17 -8.55
C GLU A 176 -28.95 7.63 -8.67
N THR A 177 -28.74 7.12 -9.89
CA THR A 177 -28.62 5.69 -10.19
C THR A 177 -27.18 5.18 -10.16
N ARG A 178 -26.22 6.02 -9.72
CA ARG A 178 -24.77 5.78 -9.72
C ARG A 178 -24.16 5.58 -11.10
N ARG A 179 -24.80 6.08 -12.17
CA ARG A 179 -24.17 6.12 -13.49
C ARG A 179 -23.24 7.31 -13.57
N ILE A 180 -22.06 7.12 -14.16
CA ILE A 180 -21.11 8.20 -14.43
C ILE A 180 -21.71 9.07 -15.54
N VAL A 181 -21.92 10.35 -15.22
CA VAL A 181 -22.45 11.37 -16.15
C VAL A 181 -21.41 12.43 -16.50
N GLY A 182 -20.23 12.39 -15.89
CA GLY A 182 -19.12 13.27 -16.21
C GLY A 182 -17.87 12.96 -15.38
N ALA A 183 -16.76 13.59 -15.75
CA ALA A 183 -15.51 13.55 -15.02
C ALA A 183 -14.85 14.93 -15.08
N VAL A 184 -14.35 15.41 -13.94
CA VAL A 184 -13.75 16.74 -13.78
C VAL A 184 -12.35 16.57 -13.20
N PRO A 185 -11.30 17.16 -13.81
CA PRO A 185 -9.97 17.17 -13.22
C PRO A 185 -9.97 17.80 -11.84
N LEU A 186 -9.20 17.26 -10.91
CA LEU A 186 -9.08 17.82 -9.56
C LEU A 186 -8.64 19.29 -9.59
N SER A 187 -7.74 19.64 -10.52
CA SER A 187 -7.30 21.02 -10.74
C SER A 187 -8.48 21.97 -10.99
N ALA A 188 -9.43 21.56 -11.84
CA ALA A 188 -10.61 22.37 -12.15
C ALA A 188 -11.54 22.53 -10.95
N VAL A 189 -11.69 21.49 -10.12
CA VAL A 189 -12.49 21.56 -8.88
C VAL A 189 -11.85 22.54 -7.88
N VAL A 190 -10.53 22.55 -7.77
CA VAL A 190 -9.79 23.42 -6.83
C VAL A 190 -9.77 24.88 -7.29
N THR A 191 -9.76 25.13 -8.60
CA THR A 191 -9.78 26.50 -9.16
C THR A 191 -11.17 27.06 -9.39
N ALA A 192 -12.22 26.27 -9.20
CA ALA A 192 -13.60 26.73 -9.36
C ALA A 192 -14.00 27.68 -8.22
N ASP A 193 -14.90 28.61 -8.53
CA ASP A 193 -15.51 29.45 -7.49
C ASP A 193 -16.19 28.58 -6.44
N ALA A 194 -16.20 29.04 -5.19
CA ALA A 194 -16.71 28.28 -4.04
C ALA A 194 -18.23 27.98 -4.08
N SER A 195 -18.91 28.38 -5.17
CA SER A 195 -20.37 28.37 -5.36
C SER A 195 -20.89 27.01 -5.83
#